data_AF-A0A7X7TAH2-F1
#
_entry.id   AF-A0A7X7TAH2-F1
#
_cell.length_a   1.000
_cell.length_b   1.000
_cell.length_c   1.000
_cell.angle_alpha   90.00
_cell.angle_beta   90.00
_cell.angle_gamma   90.00
#
_symmetry.space_group_name_H-M   'P 1'
#
loop_
_entity.id
_entity.type
_entity.pdbx_description
1 polymer ?
#
loop_
_entity_poly.entity_id
_entity_poly.type
_entity_poly.pdbx_seq_one_letter_code
_entity_poly.pdbx_strand_id
1 'polypeptide(L)'
;MRNMRTMAVVWMVASVISLAEAQEKASPHYVPADKHLSAEWMTSLTESGTQKIYRDAELEMLGMPCGGIAAGQLYLRGDGTLAWWWIANNAYNTGYGAENTSCFNTALGEYSVCYKPARPAGYIDQGFAIAVKSGEGPAVVKTLSRDDFDNIGFIGEYPIAKVLYETKDKPALPVTIEAAVFSPFIPLNAKDSAIPATIFVYTVKNTSQQPVEISLAGWLQNPVCLDLLGK
;
A
#
# COMPACT_ATOMS: atom_id res chain seq x y z
N MET A 1 26.88 -92.26 -7.69
CA MET A 1 27.74 -91.59 -6.69
C MET A 1 28.30 -90.31 -7.31
N ARG A 2 28.06 -89.17 -6.64
CA ARG A 2 28.85 -87.91 -6.68
C ARG A 2 29.18 -87.29 -8.06
N ASN A 3 28.87 -86.03 -8.37
CA ASN A 3 28.70 -84.84 -7.55
C ASN A 3 27.75 -83.86 -8.25
N MET A 4 26.72 -83.45 -7.53
CA MET A 4 25.87 -82.31 -7.84
C MET A 4 26.70 -81.04 -7.61
N ARG A 5 26.90 -80.23 -8.65
CA ARG A 5 27.47 -78.89 -8.55
C ARG A 5 26.36 -77.88 -8.81
N THR A 6 25.89 -77.29 -7.72
CA THR A 6 24.98 -76.15 -7.67
C THR A 6 25.68 -74.95 -8.32
N MET A 7 25.17 -74.48 -9.46
CA MET A 7 25.56 -73.18 -10.02
C MET A 7 24.49 -72.17 -9.62
N ALA A 8 24.84 -71.29 -8.69
CA ALA A 8 24.01 -70.16 -8.31
C ALA A 8 23.99 -69.16 -9.48
N VAL A 9 22.79 -68.90 -10.01
CA VAL A 9 22.55 -67.83 -10.96
C VAL A 9 22.47 -66.53 -10.17
N VAL A 10 23.55 -65.75 -10.18
CA VAL A 10 23.56 -64.39 -9.65
C VAL A 10 22.93 -63.48 -10.69
N TRP A 11 21.67 -63.11 -10.49
CA TRP A 11 21.04 -62.02 -11.22
C TRP A 11 21.67 -60.70 -10.76
N MET A 12 22.63 -60.19 -11.54
CA MET A 12 23.07 -58.81 -11.41
C MET A 12 21.97 -57.92 -11.99
N VAL A 13 21.06 -57.47 -11.14
CA VAL A 13 20.17 -56.35 -11.48
C VAL A 13 21.05 -55.10 -11.46
N ALA A 14 21.53 -54.68 -12.63
CA ALA A 14 22.12 -53.37 -12.80
C ALA A 14 20.98 -52.35 -12.67
N SER A 15 20.68 -51.95 -11.44
CA SER A 15 19.91 -50.73 -11.18
C SER A 15 20.74 -49.56 -11.70
N VAL A 16 20.42 -49.13 -12.91
CA VAL A 16 20.80 -47.80 -13.40
C VAL A 16 20.06 -46.81 -12.50
N ILE A 17 20.69 -46.45 -11.39
CA ILE A 17 20.36 -45.23 -10.68
C ILE A 17 20.81 -44.13 -11.63
N SER A 18 19.91 -43.70 -12.53
CA SER A 18 19.98 -42.34 -13.01
C SER A 18 19.79 -41.47 -11.78
N LEU A 19 20.90 -41.14 -11.11
CA LEU A 19 21.00 -39.91 -10.37
C LEU A 19 20.61 -38.86 -11.40
N ALA A 20 19.37 -38.40 -11.31
CA ALA A 20 19.03 -37.10 -11.80
C ALA A 20 20.03 -36.18 -11.11
N GLU A 21 21.08 -35.79 -11.83
CA GLU A 21 21.78 -34.55 -11.58
C GLU A 21 20.72 -33.47 -11.76
N ALA A 22 19.88 -33.31 -10.73
CA ALA A 22 19.24 -32.06 -10.44
C ALA A 22 20.42 -31.13 -10.26
N GLN A 23 20.76 -30.46 -11.36
CA GLN A 23 21.80 -29.47 -11.41
C GLN A 23 21.40 -28.42 -10.39
N GLU A 24 21.91 -28.56 -9.17
CA GLU A 24 22.00 -27.51 -8.18
C GLU A 24 22.99 -26.51 -8.78
N LYS A 25 22.53 -25.77 -9.79
CA LYS A 25 23.11 -24.48 -10.12
C LYS A 25 22.84 -23.67 -8.86
N ALA A 26 23.79 -23.70 -7.93
CA ALA A 26 23.86 -22.78 -6.83
C ALA A 26 23.74 -21.40 -7.45
N SER A 27 22.54 -20.82 -7.36
CA SER A 27 22.33 -19.45 -7.79
C SER A 27 23.31 -18.63 -6.96
N PRO A 28 24.21 -17.84 -7.56
CA PRO A 28 25.19 -17.09 -6.81
C PRO A 28 24.43 -16.28 -5.76
N HIS A 29 24.69 -16.57 -4.49
CA HIS A 29 24.02 -15.87 -3.41
C HIS A 29 24.58 -14.45 -3.38
N TYR A 30 23.92 -13.53 -4.10
CA TYR A 30 24.32 -12.13 -4.27
C TYR A 30 24.36 -11.32 -2.97
N VAL A 31 23.88 -11.93 -1.89
CA VAL A 31 23.61 -11.32 -0.61
C VAL A 31 24.66 -11.90 0.35
N PRO A 32 25.77 -11.21 0.67
CA PRO A 32 26.89 -11.81 1.41
C PRO A 32 26.45 -12.31 2.79
N ALA A 33 27.01 -13.42 3.27
CA ALA A 33 26.64 -13.99 4.57
C ALA A 33 26.96 -13.03 5.72
N ASP A 34 28.14 -12.40 5.68
CA ASP A 34 28.47 -11.28 6.54
C ASP A 34 27.98 -9.97 5.91
N LYS A 35 27.14 -9.25 6.64
CA LYS A 35 26.60 -7.95 6.22
C LYS A 35 27.53 -6.79 6.59
N HIS A 36 28.55 -7.05 7.41
CA HIS A 36 29.45 -6.05 7.99
C HIS A 36 28.69 -4.90 8.66
N LEU A 37 27.56 -5.22 9.30
CA LEU A 37 26.77 -4.25 10.05
C LEU A 37 27.52 -3.90 11.33
N SER A 38 27.76 -2.61 11.56
CA SER A 38 28.44 -2.17 12.78
C SER A 38 27.57 -2.47 14.01
N ALA A 39 28.21 -2.71 15.15
CA ALA A 39 27.51 -2.84 16.42
C ALA A 39 26.67 -1.58 16.72
N GLU A 40 27.19 -0.40 16.39
CA GLU A 40 26.49 0.88 16.50
C GLU A 40 25.21 0.92 15.64
N TRP A 41 25.28 0.49 14.38
CA TRP A 41 24.09 0.44 13.52
C TRP A 41 23.05 -0.54 14.08
N MET A 42 23.48 -1.72 14.54
CA MET A 42 22.59 -2.69 15.17
C MET A 42 21.93 -2.13 16.45
N THR A 43 22.67 -1.37 17.27
CA THR A 43 22.13 -0.70 18.45
C THR A 43 21.07 0.33 18.05
N SER A 44 21.35 1.13 17.02
CA SER A 44 20.42 2.17 16.54
C SER A 44 19.05 1.65 16.12
N LEU A 45 18.94 0.38 15.68
CA LEU A 45 17.66 -0.26 15.33
C LEU A 45 16.70 -0.42 16.52
N THR A 46 17.21 -0.39 17.75
CA THR A 46 16.43 -0.60 18.98
C THR A 46 16.26 0.67 19.81
N GLU A 47 16.88 1.77 19.38
CA GLU A 47 16.74 3.05 20.04
C GLU A 47 15.32 3.60 19.83
N SER A 48 14.73 4.14 20.89
CA SER A 48 13.43 4.81 20.80
C SER A 48 13.57 6.07 19.93
N GLY A 49 13.01 6.02 18.72
CA GLY A 49 12.93 7.16 17.82
C GLY A 49 11.70 8.03 18.06
N THR A 50 11.63 9.14 17.33
CA THR A 50 10.38 9.89 17.14
C THR A 50 9.58 9.30 15.98
N GLN A 51 8.26 9.48 16.00
CA GLN A 51 7.40 9.10 14.90
C GLN A 51 7.83 9.82 13.62
N LYS A 52 8.15 9.06 12.56
CA LYS A 52 8.53 9.64 11.28
C LYS A 52 7.30 10.24 10.59
N ILE A 53 7.39 11.52 10.23
CA ILE A 53 6.40 12.23 9.41
C ILE A 53 7.01 12.43 8.04
N TYR A 54 6.41 11.83 7.02
CA TYR A 54 6.78 12.02 5.62
C TYR A 54 6.18 13.32 5.08
N ARG A 55 6.94 14.05 4.27
CA ARG A 55 6.52 15.34 3.68
C ARG A 55 7.05 15.51 2.25
N ASP A 56 6.51 16.50 1.54
CA ASP A 56 6.98 16.93 0.22
C ASP A 56 7.15 15.78 -0.78
N ALA A 57 8.33 15.64 -1.37
CA ALA A 57 8.64 14.61 -2.36
C ALA A 57 8.52 13.17 -1.81
N GLU A 58 8.63 12.97 -0.49
CA GLU A 58 8.43 11.65 0.11
C GLU A 58 6.98 11.16 -0.05
N LEU A 59 6.01 12.08 -0.18
CA LEU A 59 4.59 11.74 -0.32
C LEU A 59 4.24 11.13 -1.68
N GLU A 60 5.08 11.34 -2.69
CA GLU A 60 4.72 11.07 -4.09
C GLU A 60 4.47 9.59 -4.35
N MET A 61 5.22 8.71 -3.67
CA MET A 61 5.14 7.26 -3.85
C MET A 61 4.49 6.55 -2.67
N LEU A 62 3.99 7.28 -1.68
CA LEU A 62 3.29 6.68 -0.56
C LEU A 62 1.97 6.08 -1.01
N GLY A 63 1.72 4.85 -0.56
CA GLY A 63 0.49 4.13 -0.75
C GLY A 63 0.31 3.15 0.40
N MET A 64 -0.46 3.51 1.42
CA MET A 64 -0.78 2.57 2.51
C MET A 64 -2.01 1.75 2.12
N PRO A 65 -1.96 0.41 2.17
CA PRO A 65 -3.12 -0.41 1.87
C PRO A 65 -4.20 -0.25 2.95
N CYS A 66 -5.44 -0.08 2.50
CA CYS A 66 -6.65 -0.06 3.30
C CYS A 66 -7.65 -1.04 2.70
N GLY A 67 -8.02 -2.05 3.46
CA GLY A 67 -9.03 -3.05 3.10
C GLY A 67 -9.03 -4.17 4.12
N GLY A 68 -10.20 -4.74 4.38
CA GLY A 68 -10.33 -5.93 5.22
C GLY A 68 -9.61 -7.14 4.59
N ILE A 69 -9.34 -8.15 5.42
CA ILE A 69 -8.81 -9.44 4.98
C ILE A 69 -9.71 -10.00 3.86
N ALA A 70 -9.10 -10.26 2.70
CA ALA A 70 -9.76 -10.78 1.51
C ALA A 70 -10.94 -9.93 0.97
N ALA A 71 -11.06 -8.66 1.36
CA ALA A 71 -12.12 -7.77 0.92
C ALA A 71 -11.79 -6.99 -0.37
N GLY A 72 -10.57 -7.13 -0.89
CA GLY A 72 -9.97 -6.17 -1.81
C GLY A 72 -9.29 -5.02 -1.06
N GLN A 73 -8.50 -4.22 -1.78
CA GLN A 73 -7.69 -3.16 -1.18
C GLN A 73 -7.78 -1.86 -1.98
N LEU A 74 -7.74 -0.75 -1.27
CA LEU A 74 -7.51 0.60 -1.77
C LEU A 74 -6.16 1.08 -1.20
N TYR A 75 -5.47 1.96 -1.90
CA TYR A 75 -4.24 2.56 -1.40
C TYR A 75 -4.50 4.02 -1.01
N LEU A 76 -4.23 4.36 0.25
CA LEU A 76 -4.19 5.75 0.70
C LEU A 76 -2.87 6.38 0.27
N ARG A 77 -2.95 7.40 -0.58
CA ARG A 77 -1.78 8.17 -1.03
C ARG A 77 -1.28 9.11 0.06
N GLY A 78 -0.03 9.56 -0.10
CA GLY A 78 0.59 10.53 0.80
C GLY A 78 -0.15 11.86 0.93
N ASP A 79 -1.04 12.21 -0.01
CA ASP A 79 -1.88 13.41 0.03
C ASP A 79 -3.27 13.19 0.65
N GLY A 80 -3.56 11.99 1.16
CA GLY A 80 -4.84 11.64 1.78
C GLY A 80 -5.93 11.15 0.82
N THR A 81 -5.65 11.11 -0.49
CA THR A 81 -6.60 10.59 -1.48
C THR A 81 -6.46 9.08 -1.70
N LEU A 82 -7.49 8.42 -2.23
CA LEU A 82 -7.48 6.99 -2.54
C LEU A 82 -7.01 6.70 -3.98
N ALA A 83 -6.29 5.60 -4.14
CA ALA A 83 -5.75 5.12 -5.40
C ALA A 83 -5.77 3.58 -5.45
N TRP A 84 -5.37 3.02 -6.60
CA TRP A 84 -5.26 1.56 -6.83
C TRP A 84 -6.42 0.77 -6.24
N TRP A 85 -7.61 0.99 -6.81
CA TRP A 85 -8.86 0.36 -6.39
C TRP A 85 -8.89 -1.12 -6.80
N TRP A 86 -8.35 -2.01 -5.97
CA TRP A 86 -8.31 -3.46 -6.18
C TRP A 86 -9.51 -4.15 -5.53
N ILE A 87 -10.71 -3.75 -5.95
CA ILE A 87 -11.98 -4.26 -5.42
C ILE A 87 -12.86 -4.92 -6.48
N ALA A 88 -12.43 -4.89 -7.75
CA ALA A 88 -13.19 -5.41 -8.89
C ALA A 88 -12.48 -6.60 -9.58
N ASN A 89 -11.74 -7.40 -8.81
CA ASN A 89 -10.91 -8.51 -9.33
C ASN A 89 -9.94 -8.07 -10.44
N ASN A 90 -9.44 -6.86 -10.31
CA ASN A 90 -8.59 -6.11 -11.25
C ASN A 90 -7.18 -5.92 -10.69
N ALA A 91 -6.80 -6.72 -9.68
CA ALA A 91 -5.43 -6.78 -9.21
C ALA A 91 -4.62 -7.63 -10.20
N TYR A 92 -3.59 -7.03 -10.78
CA TYR A 92 -2.72 -7.72 -11.73
C TYR A 92 -1.45 -8.18 -11.03
N ASN A 93 -1.10 -9.46 -11.19
CA ASN A 93 0.16 -10.00 -10.71
C ASN A 93 1.31 -9.37 -11.53
N THR A 94 2.26 -8.73 -10.84
CA THR A 94 3.40 -8.07 -11.47
C THR A 94 4.48 -9.05 -11.93
N GLY A 95 4.41 -10.33 -11.56
CA GLY A 95 5.39 -11.34 -11.94
C GLY A 95 6.79 -11.07 -11.37
N TYR A 96 7.79 -11.79 -11.88
CA TYR A 96 9.16 -11.77 -11.36
C TYR A 96 10.05 -10.66 -11.94
N GLY A 97 9.49 -9.59 -12.52
CA GLY A 97 10.29 -8.45 -13.01
C GLY A 97 10.97 -8.63 -14.36
N ALA A 98 10.28 -9.24 -15.34
CA ALA A 98 10.77 -9.23 -16.72
C ALA A 98 10.68 -7.80 -17.30
N GLU A 99 11.83 -7.20 -17.60
CA GLU A 99 11.95 -5.79 -18.03
C GLU A 99 11.15 -5.48 -19.31
N ASN A 100 10.96 -6.47 -20.18
CA ASN A 100 10.29 -6.36 -21.48
C ASN A 100 8.76 -6.43 -21.41
N THR A 101 8.17 -6.64 -20.23
CA THR A 101 6.72 -6.60 -20.00
C THR A 101 6.33 -5.53 -18.99
N SER A 102 7.13 -4.47 -18.82
CA SER A 102 7.04 -3.58 -17.67
C SER A 102 5.92 -2.52 -17.70
N CYS A 103 5.06 -2.51 -18.73
CA CYS A 103 3.77 -1.82 -18.75
C CYS A 103 2.74 -2.59 -19.62
N PHE A 104 1.46 -2.56 -19.27
CA PHE A 104 0.35 -2.96 -20.16
C PHE A 104 -0.92 -2.15 -19.89
N ASN A 105 -1.81 -2.07 -20.88
CA ASN A 105 -3.07 -1.33 -20.74
C ASN A 105 -4.14 -2.19 -20.06
N THR A 106 -4.84 -1.58 -19.10
CA THR A 106 -6.03 -2.13 -18.45
C THR A 106 -7.23 -1.24 -18.78
N ALA A 107 -8.44 -1.72 -18.49
CA ALA A 107 -9.64 -0.88 -18.65
C ALA A 107 -9.63 0.36 -17.74
N LEU A 108 -8.81 0.37 -16.68
CA LEU A 108 -8.66 1.51 -15.78
C LEU A 108 -7.48 2.42 -16.17
N GLY A 109 -6.64 2.03 -17.12
CA GLY A 109 -5.45 2.80 -17.53
C GLY A 109 -4.20 1.94 -17.69
N GLU A 110 -3.08 2.58 -18.02
CA GLU A 110 -1.78 1.90 -18.10
C GLU A 110 -1.35 1.38 -16.72
N TYR A 111 -0.97 0.12 -16.66
CA TYR A 111 -0.47 -0.53 -15.45
C TYR A 111 1.01 -0.85 -15.63
N SER A 112 1.84 -0.34 -14.72
CA SER A 112 3.27 -0.63 -14.70
C SER A 112 3.56 -1.93 -13.95
N VAL A 113 4.45 -2.74 -14.50
CA VAL A 113 4.80 -4.06 -13.98
C VAL A 113 6.19 -3.98 -13.37
N CYS A 114 6.26 -4.29 -12.07
CA CYS A 114 7.48 -4.34 -11.23
C CYS A 114 8.23 -3.01 -10.99
N TYR A 115 8.80 -2.90 -9.78
CA TYR A 115 9.88 -2.01 -9.29
C TYR A 115 10.14 -0.64 -9.96
N LYS A 116 9.13 0.03 -10.48
CA LYS A 116 9.24 1.42 -10.95
C LYS A 116 8.73 2.35 -9.86
N PRO A 117 9.53 3.36 -9.47
CA PRO A 117 9.05 4.51 -8.70
C PRO A 117 7.81 5.10 -9.40
N ALA A 118 6.63 4.95 -8.79
CA ALA A 118 5.38 5.44 -9.36
C ALA A 118 4.43 5.88 -8.25
N ARG A 119 3.75 6.99 -8.50
CA ARG A 119 2.62 7.41 -7.67
C ARG A 119 1.46 6.42 -7.85
N PRO A 120 0.79 5.98 -6.77
CA PRO A 120 -0.41 5.18 -6.91
C PRO A 120 -1.47 5.86 -7.80
N ALA A 121 -1.95 5.14 -8.80
CA ALA A 121 -2.83 5.68 -9.82
C ALA A 121 -4.27 5.78 -9.29
N GLY A 122 -4.87 6.97 -9.43
CA GLY A 122 -6.26 7.25 -9.06
C GLY A 122 -7.13 7.34 -10.30
N TYR A 123 -7.97 6.33 -10.51
CA TYR A 123 -8.87 6.23 -11.68
C TYR A 123 -10.34 6.52 -11.35
N ILE A 124 -10.66 6.62 -10.07
CA ILE A 124 -12.00 6.89 -9.54
C ILE A 124 -11.99 8.31 -9.01
N ASP A 125 -12.90 9.15 -9.49
CA ASP A 125 -13.12 10.47 -8.90
C ASP A 125 -13.71 10.31 -7.50
N GLN A 126 -12.98 10.77 -6.50
CA GLN A 126 -13.30 10.60 -5.10
C GLN A 126 -12.60 11.67 -4.27
N GLY A 127 -13.14 11.94 -3.09
CA GLY A 127 -12.44 12.76 -2.11
C GLY A 127 -13.36 13.28 -1.04
N PHE A 128 -12.79 14.18 -0.25
CA PHE A 128 -13.48 14.90 0.81
C PHE A 128 -13.14 16.38 0.72
N ALA A 129 -14.07 17.23 1.10
CA ALA A 129 -13.87 18.67 1.19
C ALA A 129 -14.40 19.19 2.52
N ILE A 130 -13.71 20.19 3.06
CA ILE A 130 -14.13 20.94 4.23
C ILE A 130 -14.58 22.33 3.79
N ALA A 131 -15.73 22.77 4.29
CA ALA A 131 -16.16 24.15 4.20
C ALA A 131 -16.09 24.78 5.59
N VAL A 132 -15.38 25.90 5.72
CA VAL A 132 -15.22 26.63 6.98
C VAL A 132 -15.75 28.03 6.82
N LYS A 133 -16.73 28.40 7.65
CA LYS A 133 -17.29 29.75 7.70
C LYS A 133 -16.95 30.39 9.04
N SER A 134 -16.37 31.59 8.97
CA SER A 134 -16.07 32.43 10.14
C SER A 134 -16.75 33.78 9.96
N GLY A 135 -17.59 34.16 10.92
CA GLY A 135 -18.39 35.39 10.84
C GLY A 135 -19.47 35.36 9.75
N GLU A 136 -19.77 36.52 9.18
CA GLU A 136 -20.88 36.71 8.23
C GLU A 136 -20.50 36.46 6.76
N GLY A 137 -19.21 36.22 6.47
CA GLY A 137 -18.71 35.98 5.12
C GLY A 137 -19.11 34.62 4.53
N PRO A 138 -18.82 34.39 3.22
CA PRO A 138 -19.01 33.09 2.61
C PRO A 138 -18.08 32.04 3.22
N ALA A 139 -18.48 30.76 3.17
CA ALA A 139 -17.62 29.67 3.58
C ALA A 139 -16.43 29.52 2.61
N VAL A 140 -15.24 29.28 3.15
CA VAL A 140 -14.06 28.88 2.38
C VAL A 140 -14.09 27.36 2.25
N VAL A 141 -14.13 26.86 1.02
CA VAL A 141 -14.12 25.42 0.71
C VAL A 141 -12.71 25.00 0.30
N LYS A 142 -12.23 23.91 0.88
CA LYS A 142 -10.97 23.26 0.50
C LYS A 142 -11.17 21.76 0.35
N THR A 143 -10.62 21.20 -0.72
CA THR A 143 -10.45 19.76 -0.90
C THR A 143 -9.37 19.24 0.04
N LEU A 144 -9.63 18.13 0.73
CA LEU A 144 -8.68 17.47 1.62
C LEU A 144 -7.70 16.65 0.77
N SER A 145 -6.85 17.35 0.02
CA SER A 145 -5.80 16.81 -0.85
C SER A 145 -4.68 17.86 -1.06
N ARG A 146 -3.66 17.49 -1.83
CA ARG A 146 -2.60 18.41 -2.28
C ARG A 146 -3.10 19.60 -3.12
N ASP A 147 -4.33 19.55 -3.63
CA ASP A 147 -4.92 20.61 -4.46
C ASP A 147 -5.15 21.88 -3.64
N ASP A 148 -5.48 21.77 -2.35
CA ASP A 148 -5.75 22.91 -1.46
C ASP A 148 -4.82 22.99 -0.23
N PHE A 149 -4.06 21.93 0.06
CA PHE A 149 -3.08 21.85 1.15
C PHE A 149 -1.70 21.56 0.59
N ASP A 150 -0.77 22.49 0.78
CA ASP A 150 0.61 22.45 0.27
C ASP A 150 1.65 22.06 1.33
N ASN A 151 1.23 21.74 2.56
CA ASN A 151 2.09 21.25 3.63
C ASN A 151 1.49 20.00 4.30
N ILE A 152 1.31 18.93 3.53
CA ILE A 152 0.74 17.68 4.05
C ILE A 152 1.79 16.88 4.81
N GLY A 153 1.41 16.34 5.96
CA GLY A 153 2.22 15.39 6.72
C GLY A 153 1.56 14.02 6.69
N PHE A 154 2.33 12.97 6.42
CA PHE A 154 1.83 11.60 6.41
C PHE A 154 2.60 10.74 7.42
N ILE A 155 1.86 9.98 8.23
CA ILE A 155 2.39 9.00 9.17
C ILE A 155 1.78 7.67 8.80
N GLY A 156 2.60 6.74 8.30
CA GLY A 156 2.16 5.41 7.87
C GLY A 156 2.54 4.33 8.87
N GLU A 157 1.63 4.01 9.79
CA GLU A 157 1.82 2.97 10.82
C GLU A 157 0.67 1.96 10.72
N TYR A 158 0.78 1.04 9.77
CA TYR A 158 -0.27 0.04 9.52
C TYR A 158 -0.71 -0.66 10.83
N PRO A 159 -2.02 -0.74 11.13
CA PRO A 159 -3.13 -0.56 10.20
C PRO A 159 -3.70 0.87 10.06
N ILE A 160 -3.09 1.89 10.68
CA ILE A 160 -3.61 3.26 10.71
C ILE A 160 -2.63 4.23 10.06
N ALA A 161 -3.09 4.97 9.06
CA ALA A 161 -2.40 6.15 8.58
C ALA A 161 -2.96 7.39 9.27
N LYS A 162 -2.10 8.38 9.52
CA LYS A 162 -2.52 9.74 9.83
C LYS A 162 -2.08 10.70 8.74
N VAL A 163 -2.98 11.59 8.36
CA VAL A 163 -2.75 12.65 7.39
C VAL A 163 -3.01 13.99 8.07
N LEU A 164 -2.00 14.86 8.06
CA LEU A 164 -2.05 16.21 8.61
C LEU A 164 -2.22 17.18 7.44
N TYR A 165 -3.31 17.94 7.43
CA TYR A 165 -3.58 18.92 6.36
C TYR A 165 -3.23 20.32 6.85
N GLU A 166 -2.11 20.84 6.39
CA GLU A 166 -1.62 22.17 6.71
C GLU A 166 -1.36 22.95 5.42
N THR A 167 -1.29 24.27 5.53
CA THR A 167 -0.89 25.15 4.43
C THR A 167 0.37 25.91 4.78
N LYS A 168 1.19 26.19 3.77
CA LYS A 168 2.39 27.03 3.89
C LYS A 168 2.25 28.32 3.08
N ASP A 169 2.14 28.19 1.76
CA ASP A 169 2.02 29.32 0.83
C ASP A 169 0.55 29.56 0.43
N LYS A 170 -0.32 28.55 0.60
CA LYS A 170 -1.77 28.67 0.40
C LYS A 170 -2.47 29.32 1.60
N PRO A 171 -3.64 29.97 1.39
CA PRO A 171 -4.43 30.55 2.48
C PRO A 171 -4.81 29.51 3.53
N ALA A 172 -4.50 29.80 4.79
CA ALA A 172 -4.82 28.96 5.93
C ALA A 172 -6.30 29.06 6.33
N LEU A 173 -6.85 27.96 6.83
CA LEU A 173 -8.15 27.95 7.50
C LEU A 173 -7.97 28.23 9.01
N PRO A 174 -8.97 28.79 9.70
CA PRO A 174 -8.95 28.96 11.17
C PRO A 174 -9.20 27.65 11.93
N VAL A 175 -8.76 26.52 11.37
CA VAL A 175 -8.89 25.17 11.95
C VAL A 175 -7.64 24.35 11.63
N THR A 176 -7.28 23.40 12.50
CA THR A 176 -6.38 22.30 12.15
C THR A 176 -7.20 21.08 11.77
N ILE A 177 -6.71 20.31 10.79
CA ILE A 177 -7.40 19.14 10.25
C ILE A 177 -6.43 17.96 10.22
N GLU A 178 -6.82 16.86 10.88
CA GLU A 178 -6.14 15.56 10.83
C GLU A 178 -7.13 14.50 10.35
N ALA A 179 -6.69 13.55 9.55
CA ALA A 179 -7.44 12.34 9.24
C ALA A 179 -6.70 11.10 9.75
N ALA A 180 -7.39 10.24 10.49
CA ALA A 180 -6.98 8.86 10.69
C ALA A 180 -7.70 7.98 9.67
N VAL A 181 -6.95 7.18 8.91
CA VAL A 181 -7.48 6.36 7.82
C VAL A 181 -7.04 4.92 8.00
N PHE A 182 -7.99 3.99 8.02
CA PHE A 182 -7.73 2.59 8.31
C PHE A 182 -8.85 1.66 7.84
N SER A 183 -8.56 0.37 7.82
CA SER A 183 -9.58 -0.68 7.88
C SER A 183 -9.44 -1.39 9.24
N PRO A 184 -10.52 -1.88 9.84
CA PRO A 184 -10.42 -2.61 11.10
C PRO A 184 -9.49 -3.81 10.89
N PHE A 185 -8.37 -3.83 11.59
CA PHE A 185 -7.44 -4.97 11.60
C PHE A 185 -7.18 -5.34 13.05
N ILE A 186 -7.97 -6.31 13.53
CA ILE A 186 -8.09 -6.64 14.95
C ILE A 186 -7.47 -8.01 15.16
N PRO A 187 -6.32 -8.10 15.86
CA PRO A 187 -5.69 -9.38 16.16
C PRO A 187 -6.69 -10.35 16.79
N LEU A 188 -6.67 -11.59 16.31
CA LEU A 188 -7.55 -12.68 16.76
C LEU A 188 -9.07 -12.48 16.50
N ASN A 189 -9.47 -11.44 15.78
CA ASN A 189 -10.86 -11.24 15.35
C ASN A 189 -10.94 -11.13 13.83
N ALA A 190 -10.95 -12.29 13.16
CA ALA A 190 -10.98 -12.38 11.71
C ALA A 190 -12.27 -11.80 11.10
N LYS A 191 -13.41 -11.93 11.79
CA LYS A 191 -14.71 -11.46 11.29
C LYS A 191 -14.70 -9.94 11.10
N ASP A 192 -14.30 -9.21 12.13
CA ASP A 192 -14.27 -7.74 12.04
C ASP A 192 -13.08 -7.27 11.21
N SER A 193 -12.00 -8.05 11.16
CA SER A 193 -10.85 -7.77 10.30
C SER A 193 -11.12 -7.97 8.81
N ALA A 194 -12.20 -8.67 8.44
CA ALA A 194 -12.59 -8.94 7.06
C ALA A 194 -13.63 -7.94 6.51
N ILE A 195 -14.01 -6.92 7.29
CA ILE A 195 -15.01 -5.94 6.85
C ILE A 195 -14.50 -5.18 5.61
N PRO A 196 -15.27 -5.11 4.51
CA PRO A 196 -14.90 -4.41 3.27
C PRO A 196 -15.11 -2.90 3.41
N ALA A 197 -14.40 -2.25 4.32
CA ALA A 197 -14.53 -0.82 4.58
C ALA A 197 -13.17 -0.15 4.78
N THR A 198 -13.04 1.06 4.23
CA THR A 198 -12.00 2.03 4.60
C THR A 198 -12.67 3.16 5.36
N ILE A 199 -12.20 3.43 6.57
CA ILE A 199 -12.75 4.41 7.50
C ILE A 199 -11.86 5.63 7.48
N PHE A 200 -12.47 6.81 7.29
CA PHE A 200 -11.83 8.11 7.46
C PHE A 200 -12.41 8.77 8.71
N VAL A 201 -11.57 9.07 9.69
CA VAL A 201 -11.92 9.83 10.89
C VAL A 201 -11.24 11.18 10.82
N TYR A 202 -12.01 12.23 10.52
CA TYR A 202 -11.51 13.59 10.51
C TYR A 202 -11.65 14.23 11.88
N THR A 203 -10.53 14.69 12.44
CA THR A 203 -10.48 15.52 13.63
C THR A 203 -10.23 16.96 13.22
N VAL A 204 -11.20 17.82 13.48
CA VAL A 204 -11.12 19.26 13.17
C VAL A 204 -11.15 20.05 14.47
N LYS A 205 -10.19 20.95 14.65
CA LYS A 205 -10.08 21.80 15.84
C LYS A 205 -10.06 23.26 15.44
N ASN A 206 -10.98 24.06 15.97
CA ASN A 206 -10.98 25.51 15.84
C ASN A 206 -9.76 26.11 16.54
N THR A 207 -8.96 26.89 15.80
CA THR A 207 -7.77 27.59 16.32
C THR A 207 -8.01 29.08 16.56
N SER A 208 -9.18 29.58 16.18
CA SER A 208 -9.57 30.97 16.41
C SER A 208 -10.27 31.16 17.77
N GLN A 209 -10.43 32.41 18.17
CA GLN A 209 -11.20 32.80 19.36
C GLN A 209 -12.69 32.98 19.09
N GLN A 210 -13.12 32.83 17.83
CA GLN A 210 -14.51 33.02 17.41
C GLN A 210 -15.14 31.68 17.05
N PRO A 211 -16.46 31.52 17.21
CA PRO A 211 -17.15 30.36 16.67
C PRO A 211 -16.91 30.24 15.15
N VAL A 212 -16.69 29.02 14.68
CA VAL A 212 -16.59 28.68 13.27
C VAL A 212 -17.61 27.59 12.94
N GLU A 213 -18.27 27.71 11.81
CA GLU A 213 -19.14 26.67 11.28
C GLU A 213 -18.33 25.81 10.32
N ILE A 214 -18.39 24.49 10.52
CA ILE A 214 -17.62 23.50 9.76
C ILE A 214 -18.61 22.54 9.11
N SER A 215 -18.48 22.35 7.80
CA SER A 215 -19.13 21.27 7.07
C SER A 215 -18.08 20.37 6.41
N LEU A 216 -18.32 19.06 6.45
CA LEU A 216 -17.50 18.06 5.78
C LEU A 216 -18.37 17.36 4.74
N ALA A 217 -17.90 17.29 3.50
CA ALA A 217 -18.55 16.59 2.41
C ALA A 217 -17.61 15.55 1.82
N GLY A 218 -18.18 14.45 1.33
CA GLY A 218 -17.45 13.43 0.58
C GLY A 218 -18.14 13.16 -0.76
N TRP A 219 -17.37 12.80 -1.76
CA TRP A 219 -17.88 12.31 -3.04
C TRP A 219 -17.15 11.04 -3.46
N LEU A 220 -17.85 10.21 -4.21
CA LEU A 220 -17.33 9.00 -4.79
C LEU A 220 -18.08 8.72 -6.09
N GLN A 221 -17.34 8.68 -7.19
CA GLN A 221 -17.82 8.21 -8.47
C GLN A 221 -18.29 6.76 -8.31
N ASN A 222 -19.43 6.43 -8.91
CA ASN A 222 -19.89 5.05 -8.98
C ASN A 222 -18.87 4.20 -9.77
N PRO A 223 -18.16 3.25 -9.14
CA PRO A 223 -17.12 2.49 -9.82
C PRO A 223 -17.63 1.21 -10.51
N VAL A 224 -18.94 0.93 -10.42
CA VAL A 224 -19.53 -0.30 -10.96
C VAL A 224 -19.38 -0.36 -12.48
N CYS A 225 -18.87 -1.49 -12.97
CA CYS A 225 -18.66 -1.75 -14.41
C CYS A 225 -17.74 -0.76 -15.11
N LEU A 226 -16.89 -0.02 -14.39
CA LEU A 226 -15.92 0.89 -15.01
C LEU A 226 -14.94 0.16 -15.93
N ASP A 227 -14.64 -1.09 -15.64
CA ASP A 227 -13.79 -1.96 -16.46
C ASP A 227 -14.48 -2.48 -17.75
N LEU A 228 -15.77 -2.17 -17.93
CA LEU A 228 -16.54 -2.45 -19.15
C LEU A 228 -16.64 -1.24 -20.08
N LEU A 229 -16.26 -0.03 -19.63
CA LEU A 229 -16.24 1.15 -20.48
C LEU A 229 -15.19 0.97 -21.60
N GLY A 230 -15.66 0.84 -22.84
CA GLY A 230 -14.80 0.68 -24.03
C GLY A 230 -14.51 -0.77 -24.46
N LYS A 231 -15.22 -1.77 -23.91
CA LYS A 231 -15.34 -3.11 -24.53
C LYS A 231 -16.54 -3.19 -25.46
#